data_AF-A0A1X1XGU3-F1
#
_entry.id   AF-A0A1X1XGU3-F1
#
_cell.length_a   1.000
_cell.length_b   1.000
_cell.length_c   1.000
_cell.angle_alpha   90.00
_cell.angle_beta   90.00
_cell.angle_gamma   90.00
#
_symmetry.space_group_name_H-M   'P 1'
#
loop_
_entity.id
_entity.type
_entity.pdbx_description
1 polymer ?
#
loop_
_entity_poly.entity_id
_entity_poly.type
_entity_poly.pdbx_seq_one_letter_code
_entity_poly.pdbx_strand_id
1 'polypeptide(L)'
;MPALEGVLSGRDSAFVPVSVGASALPPLGIGDDIDDDVALVATTSGTTGTPKGALLTADALTASASATHDRLGGPGRWLLALPPYHIAGVQVLVRSLVAGTVPVEVDVSSGFDIGELPSAVDRLGSGRRYASLVAAQLAKALTDSAAVEALASLDAVLIGGGPAPRPVLDAAVRAGITVVRTYGMSETAGGCVYDGVPLTGVRVRVEADGRIVIGGATLAKGYRNPVEPDPFAEPGWFRTEDIGVLDDSGVLTVLGRADEAISTGGLTVLPQPVEAVLRTHPAVAECAVFGLDDDRLGQRVVAAVVVAKGCAAPTLDELRAYVAGTLDVTAAPRELYIVEVLPLRGIGKVDRQALARQFEG
;
A
#
# COMPACT_ATOMS: atom_id res chain seq x y z
N MET A 1 11.10 18.90 14.37
CA MET A 1 11.18 18.78 12.90
C MET A 1 10.73 20.11 12.30
N PRO A 2 11.60 21.14 12.30
CA PRO A 2 11.16 22.53 12.12
C PRO A 2 10.48 22.82 10.77
N ALA A 3 10.99 22.24 9.67
CA ALA A 3 10.43 22.46 8.34
C ALA A 3 8.97 21.95 8.23
N LEU A 4 8.70 20.71 8.64
CA LEU A 4 7.34 20.16 8.60
C LEU A 4 6.38 20.94 9.53
N GLU A 5 6.86 21.37 10.69
CA GLU A 5 6.07 22.18 11.63
C GLU A 5 5.72 23.57 11.04
N GLY A 6 6.68 24.22 10.38
CA GLY A 6 6.46 25.49 9.71
C GLY A 6 5.39 25.38 8.64
N VAL A 7 5.47 24.35 7.80
CA VAL A 7 4.48 24.10 6.74
C VAL A 7 3.10 23.74 7.29
N LEU A 8 3.02 22.85 8.29
CA LEU A 8 1.73 22.50 8.90
C LEU A 8 1.05 23.68 9.62
N SER A 9 1.83 24.68 10.05
CA SER A 9 1.32 25.90 10.65
C SER A 9 1.05 27.04 9.65
N GLY A 10 1.28 26.81 8.35
CA GLY A 10 1.15 27.82 7.29
C GLY A 10 2.21 28.92 7.34
N ARG A 11 3.32 28.72 8.07
CA ARG A 11 4.43 29.69 8.13
C ARG A 11 5.42 29.56 6.97
N ASP A 12 5.58 28.34 6.47
CA ASP A 12 6.54 28.01 5.41
C ASP A 12 5.81 27.48 4.17
N SER A 13 6.44 27.63 3.00
CA SER A 13 5.92 27.14 1.72
C SER A 13 5.83 25.62 1.65
N ALA A 14 4.93 25.10 0.80
CA ALA A 14 4.80 23.68 0.53
C ALA A 14 6.13 23.02 0.14
N PHE A 15 6.35 21.77 0.55
CA PHE A 15 7.50 20.99 0.09
C PHE A 15 7.11 19.74 -0.69
N VAL A 16 8.02 19.31 -1.56
CA VAL A 16 7.95 18.07 -2.32
C VAL A 16 9.03 17.15 -1.75
N PRO A 17 8.70 16.09 -1.00
CA PRO A 17 9.72 15.20 -0.49
C PRO A 17 10.16 14.27 -1.61
N VAL A 18 11.48 14.19 -1.83
CA VAL A 18 12.09 13.45 -2.93
C VAL A 18 13.18 12.53 -2.37
N SER A 19 13.39 11.40 -3.02
CA SER A 19 14.55 10.56 -2.73
C SER A 19 15.84 11.26 -3.16
N VAL A 20 16.92 11.05 -2.42
CA VAL A 20 18.25 11.56 -2.78
C VAL A 20 18.64 11.01 -4.15
N GLY A 21 19.05 11.88 -5.08
CA GLY A 21 19.42 11.50 -6.44
C GLY A 21 18.26 11.39 -7.44
N ALA A 22 17.04 11.75 -7.07
CA ALA A 22 15.93 11.90 -8.04
C ALA A 22 16.28 13.00 -9.06
N SER A 23 16.76 12.60 -10.24
CA SER A 23 17.10 13.52 -11.32
C SER A 23 15.81 14.05 -11.95
N ALA A 24 15.45 15.29 -11.60
CA ALA A 24 14.37 16.08 -12.17
C ALA A 24 12.97 15.43 -12.03
N LEU A 25 12.10 16.08 -11.26
CA LEU A 25 10.65 15.83 -11.28
C LEU A 25 9.94 16.97 -12.03
N PRO A 26 10.26 17.24 -13.32
CA PRO A 26 9.65 18.33 -14.05
C PRO A 26 8.11 18.25 -14.13
N PRO A 27 7.42 17.09 -14.04
CA PRO A 27 5.97 17.09 -14.01
C PRO A 27 5.39 17.80 -12.79
N LEU A 28 6.11 17.86 -11.65
CA LEU A 28 5.57 18.35 -10.38
C LEU A 28 5.63 19.87 -10.22
N GLY A 29 6.21 20.59 -11.17
CA GLY A 29 6.31 22.06 -11.12
C GLY A 29 7.10 22.58 -9.92
N ILE A 30 8.25 21.97 -9.62
CA ILE A 30 9.11 22.41 -8.51
C ILE A 30 9.63 23.82 -8.82
N GLY A 31 9.32 24.78 -7.95
CA GLY A 31 9.67 26.19 -8.10
C GLY A 31 8.58 27.05 -8.73
N ASP A 32 7.49 26.44 -9.19
CA ASP A 32 6.30 27.16 -9.67
C ASP A 32 5.37 27.52 -8.50
N ASP A 33 4.54 28.55 -8.67
CA ASP A 33 3.56 29.00 -7.68
C ASP A 33 2.56 27.87 -7.32
N ILE A 34 2.19 27.80 -6.04
CA ILE A 34 1.26 26.82 -5.50
C ILE A 34 0.30 27.51 -4.52
N ASP A 35 -0.91 26.99 -4.39
CA ASP A 35 -1.90 27.56 -3.48
C ASP A 35 -1.39 27.54 -2.03
N ASP A 36 -1.63 28.64 -1.30
CA ASP A 36 -1.14 28.86 0.07
C ASP A 36 -1.62 27.80 1.09
N ASP A 37 -2.74 27.12 0.79
CA ASP A 37 -3.31 26.07 1.64
C ASP A 37 -2.62 24.69 1.46
N VAL A 38 -1.79 24.53 0.44
CA VAL A 38 -1.05 23.29 0.19
C VAL A 38 0.18 23.23 1.09
N ALA A 39 0.29 22.13 1.83
CA ALA A 39 1.45 21.85 2.69
C ALA A 39 2.45 20.92 1.99
N LEU A 40 1.95 19.95 1.23
CA LEU A 40 2.77 18.85 0.74
C LEU A 40 2.33 18.43 -0.67
N VAL A 41 3.29 18.28 -1.57
CA VAL A 41 3.07 17.61 -2.85
C VAL A 41 3.60 16.18 -2.77
N ALA A 42 2.72 15.23 -2.50
CA ALA A 42 3.10 13.83 -2.38
C ALA A 42 3.20 13.17 -3.76
N THR A 43 4.37 12.63 -4.08
CA THR A 43 4.56 11.91 -5.34
C THR A 43 3.82 10.57 -5.32
N THR A 44 3.19 10.25 -6.44
CA THR A 44 2.47 8.99 -6.64
C THR A 44 3.11 8.23 -7.79
N SER A 45 3.32 6.93 -7.59
CA SER A 45 3.75 6.03 -8.66
C SER A 45 2.53 5.68 -9.52
N GLY A 46 2.18 6.55 -10.45
CA GLY A 46 1.11 6.30 -11.43
C GLY A 46 1.44 5.10 -12.32
N THR A 47 0.41 4.38 -12.78
CA THR A 47 0.53 3.27 -13.74
C THR A 47 0.87 3.74 -15.16
N THR A 48 0.82 5.05 -15.41
CA THR A 48 1.03 5.71 -16.71
C THR A 48 2.47 6.19 -16.95
N GLY A 49 3.42 5.85 -16.07
CA GLY A 49 4.85 6.15 -16.23
C GLY A 49 5.29 7.55 -15.77
N THR A 50 4.41 8.57 -15.82
CA THR A 50 4.69 9.90 -15.26
C THR A 50 4.18 10.01 -13.82
N PRO A 51 5.02 10.40 -12.82
CA PRO A 51 4.56 10.56 -11.46
C PRO A 51 3.55 11.71 -11.34
N LYS A 52 2.49 11.51 -10.56
CA LYS A 52 1.49 12.55 -10.24
C LYS A 52 1.82 13.16 -8.88
N GLY A 53 1.59 14.46 -8.69
CA GLY A 53 1.76 15.14 -7.40
C GLY A 53 0.42 15.37 -6.71
N ALA A 54 0.10 14.60 -5.67
CA ALA A 54 -1.11 14.83 -4.87
C ALA A 54 -0.92 16.08 -3.99
N LEU A 55 -1.82 17.06 -4.13
CA LEU A 55 -1.79 18.32 -3.39
C LEU A 55 -2.47 18.16 -2.03
N LEU A 56 -1.67 17.99 -0.97
CA LEU A 56 -2.16 17.77 0.39
C LEU A 56 -2.08 19.05 1.21
N THR A 57 -3.19 19.44 1.83
CA THR A 57 -3.25 20.58 2.75
C THR A 57 -2.77 20.18 4.15
N ALA A 58 -2.42 21.18 4.97
CA ALA A 58 -2.10 20.95 6.38
C ALA A 58 -3.27 20.31 7.14
N ASP A 59 -4.50 20.73 6.82
CA ASP A 59 -5.73 20.17 7.40
C ASP A 59 -5.89 18.70 7.04
N ALA A 60 -5.63 18.29 5.80
CA ALA A 60 -5.75 16.89 5.39
C ALA A 60 -4.73 15.98 6.09
N LEU A 61 -3.48 16.45 6.20
CA LEU A 61 -2.42 15.76 6.91
C LEU A 61 -2.77 15.60 8.40
N THR A 62 -3.24 16.68 9.04
CA THR A 62 -3.62 16.72 10.46
C THR A 62 -4.85 15.89 10.74
N ALA A 63 -5.88 15.94 9.88
CA ALA A 63 -7.08 15.13 10.00
C ALA A 63 -6.76 13.63 9.94
N SER A 64 -5.89 13.21 9.02
CA SER A 64 -5.42 11.82 8.91
C SER A 64 -4.62 11.40 10.17
N ALA A 65 -3.76 12.27 10.69
CA ALA A 65 -3.00 12.00 11.91
C ALA A 65 -3.90 11.84 13.15
N SER A 66 -4.81 12.79 13.38
CA SER A 66 -5.75 12.76 14.50
C SER A 66 -6.68 11.54 14.43
N ALA A 67 -7.27 11.26 13.26
CA ALA A 67 -8.15 10.11 13.09
C ALA A 67 -7.41 8.77 13.25
N THR A 68 -6.12 8.72 12.90
CA THR A 68 -5.26 7.56 13.19
C THR A 68 -5.07 7.39 14.70
N HIS A 69 -4.73 8.44 15.43
CA HIS A 69 -4.58 8.35 16.89
C HIS A 69 -5.87 7.95 17.58
N ASP A 70 -7.01 8.51 17.19
CA ASP A 70 -8.31 8.14 17.73
C ASP A 70 -8.59 6.64 17.53
N ARG A 71 -8.32 6.11 16.33
CA ARG A 71 -8.47 4.67 16.02
C ARG A 71 -7.56 3.79 16.87
N LEU A 72 -6.35 4.25 17.16
CA LEU A 72 -5.36 3.51 17.95
C LEU A 72 -5.54 3.70 19.47
N GLY A 73 -6.53 4.49 19.89
CA GLY A 73 -6.84 4.73 21.30
C GLY A 73 -6.03 5.85 21.96
N GLY A 74 -5.45 6.75 21.16
CA GLY A 74 -4.83 8.00 21.59
C GLY A 74 -3.51 8.34 20.88
N PRO A 75 -2.98 9.55 21.10
CA PRO A 75 -1.65 9.93 20.64
C PRO A 75 -0.57 9.03 21.26
N GLY A 76 0.56 8.88 20.56
CA GLY A 76 1.65 8.02 21.00
C GLY A 76 2.92 8.28 20.21
N ARG A 77 3.96 7.52 20.55
CA ARG A 77 5.31 7.66 19.99
C ARG A 77 5.48 6.73 18.81
N TRP A 78 6.11 7.22 17.75
CA TRP A 78 6.20 6.47 16.49
C TRP A 78 7.62 6.07 16.15
N LEU A 79 7.75 4.83 15.68
CA LEU A 79 8.91 4.36 14.95
C LEU A 79 8.79 4.76 13.47
N LEU A 80 9.75 5.51 12.96
CA LEU A 80 9.93 5.80 11.53
C LEU A 80 10.83 4.74 10.92
N ALA A 81 10.20 3.68 10.40
CA ALA A 81 10.86 2.57 9.70
C ALA A 81 10.53 2.56 8.19
N LEU A 82 10.13 3.71 7.65
CA LEU A 82 9.75 3.89 6.26
C LEU A 82 10.42 5.15 5.71
N PRO A 83 10.77 5.18 4.41
CA PRO A 83 11.40 6.37 3.85
C PRO A 83 10.49 7.61 3.96
N PRO A 84 10.96 8.72 4.52
CA PRO A 84 10.16 9.93 4.76
C PRO A 84 9.85 10.75 3.50
N TYR A 85 10.09 10.17 2.31
CA TYR A 85 9.64 10.70 1.03
C TYR A 85 8.40 9.98 0.46
N HIS A 86 7.96 8.89 1.10
CA HIS A 86 6.65 8.33 0.87
C HIS A 86 5.65 8.86 1.89
N ILE A 87 4.38 8.99 1.49
CA ILE A 87 3.32 9.51 2.36
C ILE A 87 3.22 8.76 3.70
N ALA A 88 3.51 7.45 3.72
CA ALA A 88 3.51 6.66 4.94
C ALA A 88 4.60 7.09 5.93
N GLY A 89 5.81 7.39 5.44
CA GLY A 89 6.90 7.94 6.25
C GLY A 89 6.60 9.37 6.69
N VAL A 90 6.11 10.23 5.77
CA VAL A 90 5.71 11.61 6.12
C VAL A 90 4.63 11.60 7.21
N GLN A 91 3.63 10.72 7.13
CA GLN A 91 2.58 10.65 8.15
C GLN A 91 3.08 10.19 9.51
N VAL A 92 4.15 9.37 9.59
CA VAL A 92 4.80 9.10 10.88
C VAL A 92 5.34 10.40 11.50
N LEU A 93 5.93 11.28 10.70
CA LEU A 93 6.41 12.59 11.16
C LEU A 93 5.24 13.48 11.61
N VAL A 94 4.18 13.60 10.80
CA VAL A 94 2.99 14.42 11.11
C VAL A 94 2.31 13.91 12.39
N ARG A 95 2.09 12.60 12.52
CA ARG A 95 1.52 11.99 13.73
C ARG A 95 2.39 12.23 14.96
N SER A 96 3.71 12.22 14.82
CA SER A 96 4.59 12.54 15.93
C SER A 96 4.45 14.00 16.36
N LEU A 97 4.37 14.94 15.40
CA LEU A 97 4.13 16.36 15.65
C LEU A 97 2.79 16.61 16.35
N VAL A 98 1.70 16.03 15.84
CA VAL A 98 0.36 16.13 16.44
C VAL A 98 0.35 15.56 17.88
N ALA A 99 1.13 14.51 18.14
CA ALA A 99 1.30 13.95 19.48
C ALA A 99 2.27 14.73 20.38
N GLY A 100 2.95 15.78 19.87
CA GLY A 100 3.98 16.51 20.61
C GLY A 100 5.24 15.67 20.90
N THR A 101 5.57 14.73 20.02
CA THR A 101 6.69 13.78 20.18
C THR A 101 7.66 13.86 19.01
N VAL A 102 8.85 13.28 19.20
CA VAL A 102 9.84 13.08 18.14
C VAL A 102 9.85 11.59 17.81
N PRO A 103 9.73 11.20 16.52
CA PRO A 103 9.77 9.80 16.15
C PRO A 103 11.18 9.24 16.37
N VAL A 104 11.26 7.94 16.65
CA VAL A 104 12.54 7.22 16.62
C VAL A 104 12.76 6.69 15.21
N GLU A 105 13.88 7.06 14.60
CA GLU A 105 14.23 6.64 13.25
C GLU A 105 15.00 5.31 13.24
N VAL A 106 14.70 4.49 12.24
CA VAL A 106 15.47 3.34 11.78
C VAL A 106 15.96 3.68 10.37
N ASP A 107 17.27 3.60 10.15
CA ASP A 107 17.82 3.92 8.82
C ASP A 107 17.45 2.81 7.83
N VAL A 108 16.64 3.17 6.83
CA VAL A 108 16.20 2.26 5.77
C VAL A 108 16.85 2.56 4.42
N SER A 109 17.87 3.44 4.38
CA SER A 109 18.56 3.85 3.15
C SER A 109 19.29 2.70 2.45
N SER A 110 19.79 1.72 3.22
CA SER A 110 20.44 0.50 2.71
C SER A 110 19.55 -0.75 2.80
N GLY A 111 18.26 -0.55 3.08
CA GLY A 111 17.30 -1.61 3.35
C GLY A 111 16.91 -1.66 4.83
N PHE A 112 15.86 -2.42 5.14
CA PHE A 112 15.33 -2.53 6.49
C PHE A 112 16.16 -3.52 7.33
N ASP A 113 17.00 -3.01 8.23
CA ASP A 113 17.75 -3.85 9.18
C ASP A 113 16.89 -4.21 10.40
N ILE A 114 16.64 -5.50 10.57
CA ILE A 114 15.84 -6.02 11.68
C ILE A 114 16.62 -6.03 13.00
N GLY A 115 17.96 -6.01 12.95
CA GLY A 115 18.81 -5.99 14.14
C GLY A 115 18.72 -4.68 14.92
N GLU A 116 18.32 -3.59 14.26
CA GLU A 116 18.14 -2.29 14.91
C GLU A 116 16.81 -2.18 15.68
N LEU A 117 15.80 -3.01 15.32
CA LEU A 117 14.43 -2.89 15.83
C LEU A 117 14.33 -2.91 17.35
N PRO A 118 14.97 -3.85 18.10
CA PRO A 118 14.86 -3.87 19.55
C PRO A 118 15.33 -2.56 20.19
N SER A 119 16.51 -2.10 19.80
CA SER A 119 17.08 -0.85 20.32
C SER A 119 16.25 0.40 19.94
N ALA A 120 15.64 0.39 18.75
CA ALA A 120 14.80 1.50 18.29
C ALA A 120 13.45 1.52 19.03
N VAL A 121 12.85 0.35 19.27
CA VAL A 121 11.63 0.23 20.08
C VAL A 121 11.87 0.64 21.53
N ASP A 122 13.01 0.25 22.13
CA ASP A 122 13.38 0.66 23.49
C ASP A 122 13.49 2.19 23.61
N ARG A 123 14.08 2.85 22.59
CA ARG A 123 14.20 4.32 22.54
C ARG A 123 12.86 5.05 22.47
N LEU A 124 11.76 4.39 22.08
CA LEU A 124 10.43 5.01 22.16
C LEU A 124 10.08 5.33 23.62
N GLY A 125 10.54 4.54 24.59
CA GLY A 125 10.25 4.76 26.01
C GLY A 125 8.84 4.32 26.39
N SER A 126 8.23 4.98 27.38
CA SER A 126 6.92 4.60 27.92
C SER A 126 5.73 5.28 27.23
N GLY A 127 4.55 4.73 27.46
CA GLY A 127 3.29 5.17 26.87
C GLY A 127 2.90 4.35 25.65
N ARG A 128 1.97 4.88 24.85
CA ARG A 128 1.55 4.22 23.61
C ARG A 128 2.63 4.30 22.54
N ARG A 129 2.93 3.17 21.91
CA ARG A 129 4.03 3.02 20.94
C ARG A 129 3.52 2.37 19.66
N TYR A 130 3.88 2.96 18.53
CA TYR A 130 3.37 2.54 17.23
C TYR A 130 4.49 2.44 16.20
N ALA A 131 4.30 1.58 15.21
CA ALA A 131 5.14 1.53 14.01
C ALA A 131 4.26 1.48 12.76
N SER A 132 4.78 1.96 11.63
CA SER A 132 4.23 1.66 10.31
C SER A 132 5.25 0.87 9.51
N LEU A 133 4.84 -0.26 8.94
CA LEU A 133 5.68 -1.15 8.14
C LEU A 133 4.95 -1.55 6.85
N VAL A 134 5.71 -2.05 5.88
CA VAL A 134 5.16 -2.82 4.75
C VAL A 134 5.17 -4.31 5.06
N ALA A 135 4.37 -5.10 4.32
CA ALA A 135 4.25 -6.54 4.55
C ALA A 135 5.60 -7.29 4.46
N ALA A 136 6.49 -6.88 3.56
CA ALA A 136 7.83 -7.46 3.42
C ALA A 136 8.72 -7.20 4.65
N GLN A 137 8.61 -6.02 5.28
CA GLN A 137 9.34 -5.71 6.51
C GLN A 137 8.82 -6.54 7.67
N LEU A 138 7.49 -6.69 7.81
CA LEU A 138 6.90 -7.57 8.82
C LEU A 138 7.33 -9.03 8.61
N ALA A 139 7.31 -9.53 7.37
CA ALA A 139 7.77 -10.88 7.04
C ALA A 139 9.24 -11.09 7.42
N LYS A 140 10.11 -10.10 7.15
CA LYS A 140 11.52 -10.13 7.55
C LYS A 140 11.68 -10.09 9.08
N ALA A 141 10.90 -9.26 9.79
CA ALA A 141 10.96 -9.19 11.25
C ALA A 141 10.55 -10.52 11.90
N LEU A 142 9.57 -11.23 11.32
CA LEU A 142 9.11 -12.54 11.81
C LEU A 142 10.18 -13.66 11.73
N THR A 143 11.32 -13.43 11.07
CA THR A 143 12.43 -14.40 11.03
C THR A 143 13.40 -14.26 12.20
N ASP A 144 13.25 -13.23 13.05
CA ASP A 144 14.13 -12.96 14.18
C ASP A 144 13.32 -12.79 15.48
N SER A 145 13.70 -13.52 16.53
CA SER A 145 12.94 -13.54 17.79
C SER A 145 12.99 -12.21 18.55
N ALA A 146 14.12 -11.48 18.50
CA ALA A 146 14.24 -10.20 19.19
C ALA A 146 13.43 -9.11 18.47
N ALA A 147 13.42 -9.10 17.14
CA ALA A 147 12.56 -8.24 16.34
C ALA A 147 11.07 -8.53 16.60
N VAL A 148 10.69 -9.80 16.69
CA VAL A 148 9.32 -10.21 17.05
C VAL A 148 8.94 -9.67 18.44
N GLU A 149 9.78 -9.88 19.45
CA GLU A 149 9.52 -9.39 20.81
C GLU A 149 9.38 -7.86 20.84
N ALA A 150 10.26 -7.15 20.12
CA ALA A 150 10.20 -5.70 19.99
C ALA A 150 8.86 -5.25 19.38
N LEU A 151 8.44 -5.83 18.25
CA LEU A 151 7.18 -5.50 17.60
C LEU A 151 5.94 -5.89 18.42
N ALA A 152 5.98 -7.04 19.11
CA ALA A 152 4.90 -7.49 19.98
C ALA A 152 4.72 -6.60 21.22
N SER A 153 5.77 -5.85 21.60
CA SER A 153 5.66 -4.87 22.68
C SER A 153 4.91 -3.59 22.29
N LEU A 154 4.74 -3.32 20.99
CA LEU A 154 4.06 -2.12 20.49
C LEU A 154 2.54 -2.23 20.66
N ASP A 155 1.87 -1.10 20.89
CA ASP A 155 0.41 -1.03 20.97
C ASP A 155 -0.25 -1.32 19.61
N ALA A 156 0.40 -0.93 18.51
CA ALA A 156 -0.03 -1.26 17.15
C ALA A 156 1.10 -1.19 16.13
N VAL A 157 1.08 -2.12 15.18
CA VAL A 157 1.91 -2.11 13.98
C VAL A 157 1.00 -1.94 12.76
N LEU A 158 1.02 -0.76 12.16
CA LEU A 158 0.27 -0.48 10.95
C LEU A 158 0.95 -1.15 9.76
N ILE A 159 0.18 -1.95 9.01
CA ILE A 159 0.65 -2.58 7.77
C ILE A 159 -0.11 -1.97 6.59
N GLY A 160 0.62 -1.33 5.68
CA GLY A 160 0.05 -0.63 4.53
C GLY A 160 0.93 -0.70 3.28
N GLY A 161 0.57 0.09 2.27
CA GLY A 161 1.34 0.22 1.02
C GLY A 161 1.08 -0.90 -0.01
N GLY A 162 0.27 -1.90 0.33
CA GLY A 162 -0.11 -2.99 -0.56
C GLY A 162 -0.79 -4.14 0.19
N PRO A 163 -1.18 -5.21 -0.52
CA PRO A 163 -1.76 -6.39 0.12
C PRO A 163 -0.74 -7.06 1.05
N ALA A 164 -1.18 -7.44 2.25
CA ALA A 164 -0.38 -8.25 3.17
C ALA A 164 -0.72 -9.74 2.97
N PRO A 165 0.27 -10.62 2.71
CA PRO A 165 0.00 -12.04 2.56
C PRO A 165 -0.61 -12.64 3.83
N ARG A 166 -1.64 -13.46 3.66
CA ARG A 166 -2.33 -14.11 4.79
C ARG A 166 -1.40 -14.91 5.70
N PRO A 167 -0.43 -15.68 5.19
CA PRO A 167 0.52 -16.40 6.05
C PRO A 167 1.35 -15.48 6.96
N VAL A 168 1.73 -14.28 6.47
CA VAL A 168 2.48 -13.28 7.24
C VAL A 168 1.61 -12.69 8.35
N LEU A 169 0.36 -12.35 8.05
CA LEU A 169 -0.60 -11.86 9.04
C LEU A 169 -0.88 -12.90 10.12
N ASP A 170 -1.12 -14.16 9.73
CA ASP A 170 -1.38 -15.25 10.68
C ASP A 170 -0.14 -15.53 11.56
N ALA A 171 1.06 -15.42 11.01
CA ALA A 171 2.31 -15.54 11.77
C ALA A 171 2.48 -14.40 12.78
N ALA A 172 2.17 -13.16 12.40
CA ALA A 172 2.20 -12.01 13.30
C ALA A 172 1.21 -12.15 14.46
N VAL A 173 -0.02 -12.62 14.18
CA VAL A 173 -1.02 -12.91 15.22
C VAL A 173 -0.51 -13.99 16.18
N ARG A 174 0.06 -15.09 15.67
CA ARG A 174 0.64 -16.14 16.53
C ARG A 174 1.80 -15.62 17.38
N ALA A 175 2.54 -14.64 16.88
CA ALA A 175 3.65 -14.00 17.56
C ALA A 175 3.21 -12.91 18.57
N GLY A 176 1.90 -12.64 18.71
CA GLY A 176 1.38 -11.63 19.63
C GLY A 176 1.55 -10.18 19.15
N ILE A 177 1.84 -9.96 17.86
CA ILE A 177 1.99 -8.63 17.28
C ILE A 177 0.60 -8.06 16.98
N THR A 178 0.29 -6.89 17.54
CA THR A 178 -0.97 -6.17 17.27
C THR A 178 -0.93 -5.50 15.89
N VAL A 179 -1.22 -6.29 14.85
CA VAL A 179 -1.27 -5.81 13.46
C VAL A 179 -2.58 -5.09 13.18
N VAL A 180 -2.49 -3.91 12.59
CA VAL A 180 -3.64 -3.15 12.06
C VAL A 180 -3.43 -2.94 10.58
N ARG A 181 -4.30 -3.52 9.74
CA ARG A 181 -4.17 -3.38 8.28
C ARG A 181 -4.72 -2.04 7.86
N THR A 182 -4.02 -1.37 6.94
CA THR A 182 -4.40 -0.04 6.46
C THR A 182 -4.57 -0.05 4.95
N TYR A 183 -5.61 0.62 4.49
CA TYR A 183 -5.86 0.95 3.09
C TYR A 183 -5.89 2.47 2.93
N GLY A 184 -5.22 2.94 1.88
CA GLY A 184 -5.05 4.34 1.56
C GLY A 184 -3.82 4.56 0.68
N MET A 185 -3.60 5.81 0.31
CA MET A 185 -2.60 6.21 -0.68
C MET A 185 -2.18 7.67 -0.46
N SER A 186 -1.35 8.21 -1.35
CA SER A 186 -0.88 9.60 -1.26
C SER A 186 -2.05 10.59 -1.30
N GLU A 187 -3.04 10.32 -2.14
CA GLU A 187 -4.26 11.10 -2.37
C GLU A 187 -5.18 11.15 -1.13
N THR A 188 -4.99 10.25 -0.17
CA THR A 188 -5.78 10.18 1.07
C THR A 188 -4.95 10.52 2.30
N ALA A 189 -3.82 11.20 2.12
CA ALA A 189 -2.88 11.52 3.19
C ALA A 189 -2.44 10.27 3.98
N GLY A 190 -2.21 9.15 3.30
CA GLY A 190 -1.85 7.86 3.91
C GLY A 190 -3.07 6.95 4.13
N GLY A 191 -2.96 5.99 5.07
CA GLY A 191 -4.06 5.08 5.39
C GLY A 191 -5.30 5.81 5.91
N CYS A 192 -6.47 5.53 5.34
CA CYS A 192 -7.75 6.13 5.71
C CYS A 192 -8.85 5.10 6.03
N VAL A 193 -8.61 3.82 5.79
CA VAL A 193 -9.48 2.69 6.15
C VAL A 193 -8.64 1.64 6.88
N TYR A 194 -9.03 1.28 8.10
CA TYR A 194 -8.24 0.44 9.01
C TYR A 194 -9.03 -0.82 9.34
N ASP A 195 -8.47 -1.99 9.01
CA ASP A 195 -9.13 -3.29 9.06
C ASP A 195 -10.51 -3.31 8.36
N GLY A 196 -10.59 -2.61 7.24
CA GLY A 196 -11.81 -2.46 6.45
C GLY A 196 -12.76 -1.39 6.97
N VAL A 197 -12.52 -0.81 8.14
CA VAL A 197 -13.39 0.23 8.74
C VAL A 197 -12.82 1.63 8.48
N PRO A 198 -13.55 2.52 7.76
CA PRO A 198 -13.10 3.90 7.53
C PRO A 198 -12.76 4.63 8.82
N LEU A 199 -11.71 5.46 8.81
CA LEU A 199 -11.38 6.32 9.95
C LEU A 199 -12.48 7.36 10.19
N THR A 200 -12.51 7.95 11.39
CA THR A 200 -13.45 9.03 11.72
C THR A 200 -13.34 10.16 10.70
N GLY A 201 -14.48 10.56 10.12
CA GLY A 201 -14.54 11.61 9.09
C GLY A 201 -14.22 11.12 7.67
N VAL A 202 -13.85 9.86 7.49
CA VAL A 202 -13.68 9.22 6.17
C VAL A 202 -14.98 8.56 5.74
N ARG A 203 -15.36 8.77 4.49
CA ARG A 203 -16.51 8.14 3.83
C ARG A 203 -16.01 7.23 2.73
N VAL A 204 -16.67 6.09 2.54
CA VAL A 204 -16.35 5.14 1.47
C VAL A 204 -17.64 4.71 0.80
N ARG A 205 -17.63 4.66 -0.53
CA ARG A 205 -18.67 4.02 -1.34
C ARG A 205 -18.03 3.18 -2.44
N VAL A 206 -18.79 2.22 -2.96
CA VAL A 206 -18.39 1.40 -4.11
C VAL A 206 -19.35 1.69 -5.25
N GLU A 207 -18.82 1.99 -6.43
CA GLU A 207 -19.61 2.27 -7.64
C GLU A 207 -20.14 1.00 -8.31
N ALA A 208 -21.04 1.15 -9.28
CA ALA A 208 -21.65 0.04 -10.00
C ALA A 208 -20.62 -0.84 -10.73
N ASP A 209 -19.47 -0.26 -11.12
CA ASP A 209 -18.34 -0.95 -11.73
C ASP A 209 -17.35 -1.54 -10.70
N GLY A 210 -17.68 -1.47 -9.40
CA GLY A 210 -16.87 -1.97 -8.30
C GLY A 210 -15.79 -1.01 -7.80
N ARG A 211 -15.65 0.19 -8.38
CA ARG A 211 -14.60 1.14 -7.97
C ARG A 211 -14.85 1.70 -6.58
N ILE A 212 -13.79 1.74 -5.77
CA ILE A 212 -13.82 2.36 -4.46
C ILE A 212 -13.70 3.87 -4.63
N VAL A 213 -14.61 4.61 -4.00
CA VAL A 213 -14.60 6.08 -3.97
C VAL A 213 -14.52 6.53 -2.51
N ILE A 214 -13.54 7.39 -2.22
CA ILE A 214 -13.20 7.83 -0.87
C ILE A 214 -13.55 9.30 -0.73
N GLY A 215 -14.14 9.68 0.39
CA GLY A 215 -14.48 11.05 0.74
C GLY A 215 -13.98 11.40 2.14
N GLY A 216 -13.88 12.69 2.45
CA GLY A 216 -13.58 13.17 3.80
C GLY A 216 -12.40 14.13 3.87
N ALA A 217 -12.07 14.53 5.09
CA ALA A 217 -11.06 15.56 5.34
C ALA A 217 -9.64 15.13 5.00
N THR A 218 -9.38 13.83 4.83
CA THR A 218 -8.03 13.31 4.54
C THR A 218 -7.65 13.40 3.06
N LEU A 219 -8.56 13.87 2.18
CA LEU A 219 -8.31 13.91 0.75
C LEU A 219 -7.34 15.03 0.36
N ALA A 220 -6.55 14.75 -0.67
CA ALA A 220 -5.87 15.77 -1.44
C ALA A 220 -6.88 16.68 -2.15
N LYS A 221 -6.46 17.92 -2.41
CA LYS A 221 -7.22 18.92 -3.16
C LYS A 221 -7.37 18.55 -4.64
N GLY A 222 -6.45 17.72 -5.13
CA GLY A 222 -6.36 17.28 -6.52
C GLY A 222 -4.92 16.88 -6.85
N TYR A 223 -4.64 16.76 -8.14
CA TYR A 223 -3.27 16.61 -8.63
C TYR A 223 -2.69 17.92 -9.12
N ARG A 224 -1.39 18.08 -8.91
CA ARG A 224 -0.58 19.18 -9.46
C ARG A 224 -0.50 19.13 -10.98
N ASN A 225 -0.54 17.94 -11.55
CA ASN A 225 -0.33 17.68 -12.97
C ASN A 225 -1.67 17.20 -13.55
N PRO A 226 -2.01 17.52 -14.81
CA PRO A 226 -3.25 17.05 -15.43
C PRO A 226 -3.36 15.52 -15.42
N VAL A 227 -4.53 15.02 -15.05
CA VAL A 227 -4.90 13.59 -15.08
C VAL A 227 -6.27 13.50 -15.73
N GLU A 228 -6.41 12.65 -16.75
CA GLU A 228 -7.67 12.43 -17.46
C GLU A 228 -8.01 10.92 -17.45
N PRO A 229 -9.23 10.55 -17.02
CA PRO A 229 -10.21 11.39 -16.34
C PRO A 229 -9.70 11.88 -14.97
N ASP A 230 -10.14 13.07 -14.55
CA ASP A 230 -9.80 13.60 -13.23
C ASP A 230 -10.53 12.78 -12.14
N PRO A 231 -9.81 12.04 -11.27
CA PRO A 231 -10.45 11.25 -10.22
C PRO A 231 -11.03 12.11 -9.08
N PHE A 232 -10.77 13.43 -9.07
CA PHE A 232 -11.36 14.39 -8.13
C PHE A 232 -12.49 15.21 -8.75
N ALA A 233 -12.99 14.82 -9.93
CA ALA A 233 -14.04 15.57 -10.64
C ALA A 233 -15.34 15.74 -9.84
N GLU A 234 -15.64 14.83 -8.90
CA GLU A 234 -16.74 14.98 -7.96
C GLU A 234 -16.25 15.69 -6.68
N PRO A 235 -16.74 16.90 -6.35
CA PRO A 235 -16.26 17.65 -5.19
C PRO A 235 -16.35 16.87 -3.88
N GLY A 236 -15.23 16.79 -3.16
CA GLY A 236 -15.15 16.10 -1.87
C GLY A 236 -15.07 14.57 -1.95
N TRP A 237 -14.87 14.04 -3.16
CA TRP A 237 -14.67 12.63 -3.43
C TRP A 237 -13.45 12.40 -4.32
N PHE A 238 -12.82 11.26 -4.10
CA PHE A 238 -11.70 10.77 -4.88
C PHE A 238 -12.03 9.36 -5.37
N ARG A 239 -12.17 9.22 -6.68
CA ARG A 239 -12.44 7.94 -7.33
C ARG A 239 -11.13 7.20 -7.54
N THR A 240 -10.95 6.12 -6.80
CA THR A 240 -9.73 5.31 -6.89
C THR A 240 -9.74 4.44 -8.13
N GLU A 241 -8.58 3.84 -8.40
CA GLU A 241 -8.45 2.77 -9.38
C GLU A 241 -8.48 1.37 -8.71
N ASP A 242 -8.91 1.29 -7.47
CA ASP A 242 -9.03 0.03 -6.74
C ASP A 242 -10.48 -0.47 -6.79
N ILE A 243 -10.64 -1.78 -6.95
CA ILE A 243 -11.93 -2.47 -6.93
C ILE A 243 -12.13 -3.05 -5.53
N GLY A 244 -13.34 -2.91 -5.00
CA GLY A 244 -13.69 -3.43 -3.68
C GLY A 244 -15.16 -3.72 -3.52
N VAL A 245 -15.50 -4.24 -2.34
CA VAL A 245 -16.88 -4.47 -1.90
C VAL A 245 -17.03 -3.96 -0.48
N LEU A 246 -18.19 -3.37 -0.19
CA LEU A 246 -18.62 -3.07 1.17
C LEU A 246 -19.66 -4.12 1.56
N ASP A 247 -19.49 -4.72 2.74
CA ASP A 247 -20.55 -5.55 3.30
C ASP A 247 -21.63 -4.70 3.97
N ASP A 248 -22.71 -5.35 4.43
CA ASP A 248 -23.85 -4.68 5.07
C ASP A 248 -23.47 -3.95 6.38
N SER A 249 -22.30 -4.27 6.96
CA SER A 249 -21.76 -3.60 8.15
C SER A 249 -20.84 -2.42 7.82
N GLY A 250 -20.62 -2.15 6.54
CA GLY A 250 -19.74 -1.08 6.05
C GLY A 250 -18.26 -1.42 6.10
N VAL A 251 -17.90 -2.71 6.21
CA VAL A 251 -16.51 -3.16 6.16
C VAL A 251 -16.09 -3.31 4.71
N LEU A 252 -15.03 -2.58 4.34
CA LEU A 252 -14.43 -2.60 3.01
C LEU A 252 -13.49 -3.79 2.84
N THR A 253 -13.70 -4.56 1.79
CA THR A 253 -12.73 -5.50 1.24
C THR A 253 -12.22 -5.00 -0.10
N VAL A 254 -10.91 -4.73 -0.18
CA VAL A 254 -10.24 -4.37 -1.44
C VAL A 254 -9.93 -5.66 -2.20
N LEU A 255 -10.47 -5.79 -3.40
CA LEU A 255 -10.35 -6.98 -4.24
C LEU A 255 -9.16 -6.90 -5.19
N GLY A 256 -8.80 -5.72 -5.66
CA GLY A 256 -7.73 -5.57 -6.64
C GLY A 256 -7.73 -4.22 -7.31
N ARG A 257 -7.16 -4.16 -8.52
CA ARG A 257 -7.09 -2.96 -9.33
C ARG A 257 -7.67 -3.18 -10.71
N ALA A 258 -8.49 -2.26 -11.19
CA ALA A 258 -9.12 -2.47 -12.49
C ALA A 258 -8.21 -2.14 -13.67
N ASP A 259 -7.15 -1.33 -13.49
CA ASP A 259 -6.10 -1.17 -14.50
C ASP A 259 -5.15 -2.37 -14.58
N GLU A 260 -5.26 -3.33 -13.66
CA GLU A 260 -4.57 -4.62 -13.71
C GLU A 260 -5.52 -5.77 -14.09
N ALA A 261 -6.79 -5.48 -14.39
CA ALA A 261 -7.78 -6.49 -14.69
C ALA A 261 -7.50 -7.18 -16.03
N ILE A 262 -7.76 -8.49 -16.07
CA ILE A 262 -7.59 -9.34 -17.25
C ILE A 262 -8.95 -9.50 -17.92
N SER A 263 -9.06 -9.07 -19.17
CA SER A 263 -10.26 -9.27 -19.98
C SER A 263 -10.18 -10.61 -20.70
N THR A 264 -10.88 -11.63 -20.19
CA THR A 264 -10.78 -13.00 -20.71
C THR A 264 -12.16 -13.58 -21.00
N GLY A 265 -12.41 -13.94 -22.26
CA GLY A 265 -13.66 -14.60 -22.68
C GLY A 265 -14.93 -13.80 -22.40
N GLY A 266 -14.84 -12.45 -22.43
CA GLY A 266 -15.97 -11.56 -22.12
C GLY A 266 -16.20 -11.33 -20.63
N LEU A 267 -15.32 -11.83 -19.76
CA LEU A 267 -15.36 -11.63 -18.32
C LEU A 267 -14.13 -10.85 -17.85
N THR A 268 -14.25 -10.22 -16.67
CA THR A 268 -13.17 -9.50 -16.02
C THR A 268 -12.64 -10.33 -14.86
N VAL A 269 -11.36 -10.70 -14.92
CA VAL A 269 -10.65 -11.39 -13.85
C VAL A 269 -9.65 -10.43 -13.21
N LEU A 270 -9.79 -10.22 -11.91
CA LEU A 270 -8.77 -9.50 -11.15
C LEU A 270 -7.61 -10.46 -10.81
N PRO A 271 -6.35 -10.07 -11.00
CA PRO A 271 -5.21 -10.89 -10.60
C PRO A 271 -5.17 -11.24 -9.12
N GLN A 272 -5.49 -10.28 -8.25
CA GLN A 272 -5.20 -10.34 -6.83
C GLN A 272 -6.03 -11.41 -6.08
N PRO A 273 -7.32 -11.64 -6.39
CA PRO A 273 -8.06 -12.78 -5.87
C PRO A 273 -7.46 -14.12 -6.30
N VAL A 274 -7.01 -14.25 -7.55
CA VAL A 274 -6.36 -15.48 -8.05
C VAL A 274 -5.04 -15.72 -7.33
N GLU A 275 -4.22 -14.68 -7.19
CA GLU A 275 -2.96 -14.73 -6.43
C GLU A 275 -3.18 -15.05 -4.95
N ALA A 276 -4.27 -14.56 -4.34
CA ALA A 276 -4.60 -14.86 -2.96
C ALA A 276 -4.89 -16.36 -2.78
N VAL A 277 -5.57 -16.99 -3.72
CA VAL A 277 -5.78 -18.45 -3.73
C VAL A 277 -4.46 -19.17 -3.99
N LEU A 278 -3.73 -18.83 -5.03
CA LEU A 278 -2.46 -19.50 -5.39
C LEU A 278 -1.42 -19.47 -4.26
N ARG A 279 -1.32 -18.36 -3.51
CA ARG A 279 -0.40 -18.25 -2.35
C ARG A 279 -0.73 -19.17 -1.18
N THR A 280 -1.91 -19.81 -1.17
CA THR A 280 -2.24 -20.83 -0.17
C THR A 280 -1.80 -22.24 -0.60
N HIS A 281 -1.38 -22.42 -1.84
CA HIS A 281 -0.88 -23.69 -2.34
C HIS A 281 0.52 -24.00 -1.74
N PRO A 282 0.77 -25.21 -1.19
CA PRO A 282 2.02 -25.51 -0.49
C PRO A 282 3.30 -25.32 -1.30
N ALA A 283 3.24 -25.53 -2.61
CA ALA A 283 4.38 -25.39 -3.52
C ALA A 283 4.63 -23.96 -4.02
N VAL A 284 3.79 -22.99 -3.67
CA VAL A 284 3.90 -21.60 -4.15
C VAL A 284 4.49 -20.72 -3.04
N ALA A 285 5.69 -20.20 -3.24
CA ALA A 285 6.28 -19.19 -2.34
C ALA A 285 5.75 -17.79 -2.67
N GLU A 286 5.85 -17.43 -3.95
CA GLU A 286 5.35 -16.16 -4.47
C GLU A 286 4.66 -16.43 -5.81
N CYS A 287 3.68 -15.59 -6.16
CA CYS A 287 3.09 -15.64 -7.47
C CYS A 287 2.63 -14.27 -7.94
N ALA A 288 2.57 -14.11 -9.25
CA ALA A 288 1.96 -12.98 -9.93
C ALA A 288 1.03 -13.50 -11.02
N VAL A 289 -0.17 -12.92 -11.10
CA VAL A 289 -1.14 -13.20 -12.15
C VAL A 289 -1.22 -11.99 -13.06
N PHE A 290 -1.23 -12.22 -14.37
CA PHE A 290 -1.29 -11.17 -15.39
C PHE A 290 -1.94 -11.71 -16.67
N GLY A 291 -2.38 -10.80 -17.55
CA GLY A 291 -2.95 -11.15 -18.84
C GLY A 291 -1.88 -11.13 -19.92
N LEU A 292 -1.93 -12.09 -20.83
CA LEU A 292 -1.24 -12.03 -22.13
C LEU A 292 -2.28 -12.13 -23.25
N ASP A 293 -2.01 -11.52 -24.39
CA ASP A 293 -2.93 -11.46 -25.52
C ASP A 293 -3.30 -12.86 -26.02
N ASP A 294 -4.57 -13.09 -26.31
CA ASP A 294 -5.09 -14.37 -26.82
C ASP A 294 -6.17 -14.09 -27.86
N ASP A 295 -5.96 -14.56 -29.09
CA ASP A 295 -6.85 -14.27 -30.24
C ASP A 295 -8.31 -14.63 -30.00
N ARG A 296 -8.59 -15.62 -29.14
CA ARG A 296 -9.94 -16.09 -28.86
C ARG A 296 -10.53 -15.48 -27.60
N LEU A 297 -9.71 -15.25 -26.59
CA LEU A 297 -10.16 -14.82 -25.26
C LEU A 297 -10.03 -13.31 -25.06
N GLY A 298 -9.37 -12.59 -25.97
CA GLY A 298 -8.86 -11.24 -25.72
C GLY A 298 -7.55 -11.35 -24.95
N GLN A 299 -7.61 -11.82 -23.71
CA GLN A 299 -6.45 -12.19 -22.93
C GLN A 299 -6.61 -13.57 -22.29
N ARG A 300 -5.50 -14.28 -22.12
CA ARG A 300 -5.40 -15.49 -21.30
C ARG A 300 -4.81 -15.14 -19.93
N VAL A 301 -5.34 -15.77 -18.89
CA VAL A 301 -4.83 -15.61 -17.51
C VAL A 301 -3.53 -16.39 -17.38
N VAL A 302 -2.45 -15.72 -16.97
CA VAL A 302 -1.12 -16.32 -16.81
C VAL A 302 -0.69 -16.21 -15.35
N ALA A 303 -0.07 -17.27 -14.83
CA ALA A 303 0.57 -17.26 -13.52
C ALA A 303 2.10 -17.38 -13.66
N ALA A 304 2.85 -16.46 -13.07
CA ALA A 304 4.27 -16.65 -12.79
C ALA A 304 4.44 -17.06 -11.32
N VAL A 305 5.18 -18.13 -11.06
CA VAL A 305 5.31 -18.75 -9.72
C VAL A 305 6.77 -18.91 -9.34
N VAL A 306 7.11 -18.46 -8.14
CA VAL A 306 8.34 -18.83 -7.42
C VAL A 306 8.02 -20.04 -6.56
N VAL A 307 8.77 -21.12 -6.72
CA VAL A 307 8.51 -22.40 -6.03
C VAL A 307 8.97 -22.33 -4.58
N ALA A 308 8.14 -22.84 -3.68
CA ALA A 308 8.51 -22.97 -2.27
C ALA A 308 9.72 -23.91 -2.09
N LYS A 309 10.65 -23.51 -1.21
CA LYS A 309 11.89 -24.27 -0.96
C LYS A 309 11.56 -25.70 -0.52
N GLY A 310 12.19 -26.67 -1.18
CA GLY A 310 12.00 -28.10 -0.88
C GLY A 310 10.73 -28.71 -1.48
N CYS A 311 9.94 -27.95 -2.24
CA CYS A 311 8.80 -28.46 -3.00
C CYS A 311 9.17 -28.73 -4.45
N ALA A 312 8.46 -29.66 -5.10
CA ALA A 312 8.47 -29.77 -6.56
C ALA A 312 7.67 -28.61 -7.18
N ALA A 313 8.04 -28.19 -8.39
CA ALA A 313 7.29 -27.19 -9.12
C ALA A 313 5.86 -27.70 -9.40
N PRO A 314 4.81 -26.90 -9.11
CA PRO A 314 3.45 -27.29 -9.41
C PRO A 314 3.21 -27.30 -10.92
N THR A 315 2.31 -28.15 -11.37
CA THR A 315 1.85 -28.17 -12.76
C THR A 315 0.73 -27.16 -12.99
N LEU A 316 0.51 -26.77 -14.25
CA LEU A 316 -0.60 -25.90 -14.62
C LEU A 316 -1.95 -26.51 -14.21
N ASP A 317 -2.17 -27.80 -14.46
CA ASP A 317 -3.44 -28.47 -14.15
C ASP A 317 -3.71 -28.52 -12.65
N GLU A 318 -2.67 -28.73 -11.83
CA GLU A 318 -2.78 -28.64 -10.36
C GLU A 318 -3.21 -27.24 -9.92
N LEU A 319 -2.53 -26.18 -10.39
CA LEU A 319 -2.88 -24.81 -10.01
C LEU A 319 -4.26 -24.40 -10.52
N ARG A 320 -4.66 -24.87 -11.72
CA ARG A 320 -6.00 -24.65 -12.27
C ARG A 320 -7.08 -25.27 -11.41
N ALA A 321 -6.91 -26.55 -11.06
CA ALA A 321 -7.84 -27.26 -10.18
C ALA A 321 -7.91 -26.58 -8.80
N TYR A 322 -6.77 -26.13 -8.28
CA TYR A 322 -6.68 -25.43 -7.01
C TYR A 322 -7.45 -24.11 -7.01
N VAL A 323 -7.28 -23.28 -8.05
CA VAL A 323 -8.03 -22.02 -8.21
C VAL A 323 -9.52 -22.28 -8.40
N ALA A 324 -9.88 -23.23 -9.25
CA ALA A 324 -11.28 -23.57 -9.54
C ALA A 324 -12.03 -24.17 -8.33
N GLY A 325 -11.31 -24.62 -7.30
CA GLY A 325 -11.91 -25.03 -6.03
C GLY A 325 -12.45 -23.86 -5.19
N THR A 326 -12.05 -22.63 -5.49
CA THR A 326 -12.41 -21.43 -4.70
C THR A 326 -13.04 -20.32 -5.56
N LEU A 327 -12.56 -20.15 -6.80
CA LEU A 327 -13.01 -19.11 -7.74
C LEU A 327 -13.65 -19.75 -8.98
N ASP A 328 -14.32 -18.92 -9.77
CA ASP A 328 -14.84 -19.35 -11.06
C ASP A 328 -13.72 -19.90 -11.96
N VAL A 329 -14.02 -20.96 -12.72
CA VAL A 329 -13.05 -21.65 -13.58
C VAL A 329 -12.41 -20.73 -14.63
N THR A 330 -13.09 -19.65 -15.01
CA THR A 330 -12.57 -18.63 -15.93
C THR A 330 -11.43 -17.81 -15.35
N ALA A 331 -11.33 -17.72 -14.02
CA ALA A 331 -10.22 -17.07 -13.31
C ALA A 331 -8.98 -17.96 -13.17
N ALA A 332 -9.10 -19.26 -13.45
CA ALA A 332 -7.98 -20.20 -13.36
C ALA A 332 -6.91 -19.90 -14.43
N PRO A 333 -5.61 -19.98 -14.09
CA PRO A 333 -4.53 -19.75 -15.05
C PRO A 333 -4.65 -20.67 -16.27
N ARG A 334 -4.41 -20.16 -17.46
CA ARG A 334 -4.32 -20.94 -18.71
C ARG A 334 -2.89 -21.21 -19.12
N GLU A 335 -1.94 -20.58 -18.45
CA GLU A 335 -0.51 -20.70 -18.67
C GLU A 335 0.24 -20.47 -17.35
N LEU A 336 1.37 -21.16 -17.20
CA LEU A 336 2.19 -21.15 -16.00
C LEU A 336 3.65 -20.99 -16.38
N TYR A 337 4.30 -20.01 -15.76
CA TYR A 337 5.74 -19.81 -15.81
C TYR A 337 6.33 -20.04 -14.41
N ILE A 338 7.38 -20.85 -14.34
CA ILE A 338 8.20 -20.97 -13.14
C ILE A 338 9.34 -19.96 -13.24
N VAL A 339 9.46 -19.09 -12.25
CA VAL A 339 10.46 -18.02 -12.21
C VAL A 339 11.28 -18.09 -10.93
N GLU A 340 12.52 -17.62 -10.99
CA GLU A 340 13.39 -17.55 -9.80
C GLU A 340 12.98 -16.41 -8.86
N VAL A 341 12.55 -15.27 -9.43
CA VAL A 341 12.14 -14.08 -8.69
C VAL A 341 11.09 -13.30 -9.47
N LEU A 342 10.16 -12.65 -8.77
CA LEU A 342 9.21 -11.73 -9.38
C LEU A 342 9.82 -10.32 -9.50
N PRO A 343 9.68 -9.62 -10.64
CA PRO A 343 10.11 -8.24 -10.74
C PRO A 343 9.26 -7.36 -9.83
N LEU A 344 9.90 -6.42 -9.15
CA LEU A 344 9.26 -5.48 -8.21
C LEU A 344 9.43 -4.03 -8.69
N ARG A 345 8.47 -3.16 -8.32
CA ARG A 345 8.48 -1.72 -8.54
C ARG A 345 8.18 -0.96 -7.24
N GLY A 346 8.79 0.21 -7.07
CA GLY A 346 8.59 1.08 -5.90
C GLY A 346 8.86 0.37 -4.57
N ILE A 347 7.98 0.55 -3.58
CA ILE A 347 8.04 -0.07 -2.24
C ILE A 347 7.64 -1.57 -2.24
N GLY A 348 8.21 -2.37 -3.15
CA GLY A 348 8.06 -3.83 -3.18
C GLY A 348 6.76 -4.35 -3.80
N LYS A 349 6.13 -3.59 -4.71
CA LYS A 349 4.94 -4.07 -5.46
C LYS A 349 5.40 -4.92 -6.65
N VAL A 350 4.68 -5.97 -7.01
CA VAL A 350 4.95 -6.75 -8.23
C VAL A 350 4.81 -5.86 -9.48
N ASP A 351 5.76 -5.97 -10.41
CA ASP A 351 5.72 -5.33 -11.72
C ASP A 351 5.16 -6.29 -12.78
N ARG A 352 3.83 -6.29 -12.91
CA ARG A 352 3.11 -7.12 -13.89
C ARG A 352 3.38 -6.71 -15.33
N GLN A 353 3.73 -5.45 -15.59
CA GLN A 353 4.07 -5.01 -16.94
C GLN A 353 5.43 -5.53 -17.37
N ALA A 354 6.40 -5.58 -16.44
CA ALA A 354 7.68 -6.23 -16.69
C ALA A 354 7.49 -7.74 -16.96
N LEU A 355 6.64 -8.42 -16.18
CA LEU A 355 6.29 -9.82 -16.43
C LEU A 355 5.61 -10.02 -17.78
N ALA A 356 4.60 -9.18 -18.10
CA ALA A 356 3.91 -9.25 -19.38
C ALA A 356 4.91 -9.13 -20.53
N ARG A 357 5.75 -8.08 -20.56
CA ARG A 357 6.79 -7.89 -21.59
C ARG A 357 7.82 -9.02 -21.65
N GLN A 358 8.14 -9.65 -20.51
CA GLN A 358 9.11 -10.75 -20.46
C GLN A 358 8.57 -12.02 -21.12
N PHE A 359 7.25 -12.24 -21.03
CA PHE A 359 6.58 -13.44 -21.53
C PHE A 359 5.66 -13.17 -22.73
N GLU A 360 5.65 -11.94 -23.21
CA GLU A 360 5.11 -11.55 -24.51
C GLU A 360 6.02 -12.16 -25.57
N GLY A 361 5.44 -13.01 -26.43
CA GLY A 361 6.17 -13.73 -27.47
C GLY A 361 6.67 -12.82 -28.58
#